data_AF-A0A1Z9G0I5-F1
#
_entry.id   AF-A0A1Z9G0I5-F1
#
_cell.length_a   1.000
_cell.length_b   1.000
_cell.length_c   1.000
_cell.angle_alpha   90.00
_cell.angle_beta   90.00
_cell.angle_gamma   90.00
#
_symmetry.space_group_name_H-M   'P 1'
#
loop_
_entity.id
_entity.type
_entity.pdbx_description
1 polymer ?
#
loop_
_entity_poly.entity_id
_entity_poly.type
_entity_poly.pdbx_seq_one_letter_code
_entity_poly.pdbx_strand_id
1 'polypeptide(L)'
;MVNIPEKHNSLKKVYVDTTNVATQIDSPKVYYKINPEIGYVVCGYCNICFILKDDADLDSEMVYFYDERMSKLEEKSNSEERRI
;
A
#
# COMPACT_ATOMS: atom_id res chain seq x y z
N MET A 1 -11.80 -10.12 -4.27
CA MET A 1 -10.97 -9.73 -5.45
C MET A 1 -11.37 -8.36 -5.96
N VAL A 2 -10.54 -7.36 -5.65
CA VAL A 2 -10.75 -5.94 -5.99
C VAL A 2 -10.57 -5.71 -7.49
N ASN A 3 -11.50 -4.98 -8.13
CA ASN A 3 -11.41 -4.67 -9.55
C ASN A 3 -10.58 -3.40 -9.78
N ILE A 4 -9.30 -3.58 -10.10
CA ILE A 4 -8.35 -2.48 -10.30
C ILE A 4 -8.32 -2.12 -11.80
N PRO A 5 -8.58 -0.86 -12.19
CA PRO A 5 -8.49 -0.41 -13.58
C PRO A 5 -7.12 -0.68 -14.20
N GLU A 6 -7.09 -1.03 -15.49
CA GLU A 6 -5.84 -1.36 -16.21
C GLU A 6 -4.77 -0.27 -16.14
N LYS A 7 -5.19 1.00 -16.12
CA LYS A 7 -4.30 2.17 -15.96
C LYS A 7 -3.45 2.15 -14.67
N HIS A 8 -3.81 1.31 -13.70
CA HIS A 8 -3.11 1.17 -12.42
C HIS A 8 -2.35 -0.16 -12.29
N ASN A 9 -2.34 -1.01 -13.33
CA ASN A 9 -1.65 -2.30 -13.27
C ASN A 9 -0.13 -2.20 -13.19
N SER A 10 0.45 -1.12 -13.73
CA SER A 10 1.88 -0.84 -13.68
C SER A 10 2.35 -0.27 -12.33
N LEU A 11 1.41 0.13 -11.45
CA LEU A 11 1.74 0.67 -10.15
C LEU A 11 2.17 -0.43 -9.19
N LYS A 12 3.05 -0.09 -8.25
CA LYS A 12 3.42 -1.00 -7.15
C LYS A 12 2.18 -1.28 -6.31
N LYS A 13 1.88 -2.57 -6.10
CA LYS A 13 0.71 -3.03 -5.33
C LYS A 13 1.16 -3.33 -3.89
N VAL A 14 0.51 -2.70 -2.92
CA VAL A 14 0.76 -2.92 -1.49
C VAL A 14 -0.54 -3.36 -0.85
N TYR A 15 -0.55 -4.51 -0.20
CA TYR A 15 -1.73 -5.07 0.44
C TYR A 15 -1.79 -4.66 1.91
N VAL A 16 -2.88 -4.00 2.31
CA VAL A 16 -3.06 -3.46 3.66
C VAL A 16 -4.26 -4.11 4.36
N ASP A 17 -4.15 -4.21 5.67
CA ASP A 17 -5.13 -4.83 6.58
C ASP A 17 -6.06 -3.81 7.26
N THR A 18 -5.93 -2.53 6.94
CA THR A 18 -6.75 -1.42 7.47
C THR A 18 -7.14 -0.47 6.34
N THR A 19 -8.25 0.24 6.53
CA THR A 19 -8.71 1.28 5.61
C THR A 19 -7.88 2.57 5.68
N ASN A 20 -7.14 2.78 6.77
CA ASN A 20 -6.36 3.99 6.97
C ASN A 20 -4.90 3.76 6.54
N VAL A 21 -4.42 4.55 5.58
CA VAL A 21 -3.07 4.45 5.04
C VAL A 21 -2.36 5.79 5.17
N ALA A 22 -1.12 5.77 5.63
CA ALA A 22 -0.25 6.93 5.64
C ALA A 22 1.03 6.61 4.88
N THR A 23 1.53 7.55 4.09
CA THR A 23 2.77 7.39 3.31
C THR A 23 3.73 8.54 3.57
N GLN A 24 5.02 8.22 3.64
CA GLN A 24 6.09 9.20 3.71
C GLN A 24 7.21 8.80 2.74
N ILE A 25 7.36 9.57 1.67
CA ILE A 25 8.43 9.40 0.68
C ILE A 25 9.52 10.44 0.92
N ASP A 26 9.19 11.73 0.83
CA ASP A 26 10.14 12.83 1.01
C ASP A 26 9.58 13.92 1.95
N SER A 27 8.41 14.47 1.62
CA SER A 27 7.54 15.30 2.48
C SER A 27 6.43 15.91 1.61
N PRO A 28 5.20 16.16 2.13
CA PRO A 28 4.71 15.89 3.48
C PRO A 28 4.23 14.44 3.68
N LYS A 29 3.94 14.06 4.93
CA LYS A 29 3.20 12.82 5.23
C LYS A 29 1.78 12.95 4.68
N VAL A 30 1.39 12.01 3.83
CA VAL A 30 0.06 12.02 3.20
C VAL A 30 -0.79 10.89 3.78
N TYR A 31 -2.03 11.20 4.14
CA TYR A 31 -2.99 10.26 4.67
C TYR A 31 -4.06 9.98 3.61
N TYR A 32 -4.36 8.69 3.42
CA TYR A 32 -5.37 8.18 2.53
C TYR A 32 -6.34 7.31 3.34
N LYS A 33 -7.61 7.36 2.95
CA LYS A 33 -8.62 6.41 3.45
C LYS A 33 -9.13 5.61 2.26
N ILE A 34 -8.99 4.29 2.34
CA ILE A 34 -9.54 3.36 1.35
C ILE A 34 -11.05 3.28 1.56
N ASN A 35 -11.83 3.45 0.48
CA ASN A 35 -13.25 3.12 0.51
C ASN A 35 -13.38 1.58 0.46
N PRO A 36 -13.95 0.91 1.49
CA PRO A 36 -14.11 -0.54 1.50
C PRO A 36 -14.90 -1.10 0.32
N GLU A 37 -15.87 -0.34 -0.21
CA GLU A 37 -16.66 -0.74 -1.38
C GLU A 37 -15.83 -0.82 -2.67
N ILE A 38 -14.79 0.03 -2.76
CA ILE A 38 -13.85 0.07 -3.88
C ILE A 38 -12.68 -0.89 -3.64
N GLY A 39 -12.19 -0.96 -2.40
CA GLY A 39 -11.13 -1.88 -1.97
C GLY A 39 -9.70 -1.43 -2.33
N TYR A 40 -9.48 -0.23 -2.87
CA TYR A 40 -8.13 0.30 -3.10
C TYR A 40 -8.07 1.83 -3.08
N VAL A 41 -6.85 2.37 -2.94
CA VAL A 41 -6.54 3.79 -3.15
C VAL A 41 -5.18 3.95 -3.84
N VAL A 42 -5.08 4.92 -4.74
CA VAL A 42 -3.84 5.21 -5.46
C VAL A 42 -3.20 6.45 -4.86
N CYS A 43 -1.94 6.33 -4.44
CA CYS A 43 -1.14 7.48 -4.04
C CYS A 43 -0.70 8.27 -5.29
N GLY A 44 -1.15 9.52 -5.39
CA GLY A 44 -0.81 10.42 -6.51
C GLY A 44 0.65 10.86 -6.57
N TYR A 45 1.43 10.66 -5.49
CA TYR A 45 2.84 11.04 -5.42
C TYR A 45 3.79 9.84 -5.53
N CYS A 46 3.31 8.66 -5.18
CA CYS A 46 4.15 7.50 -4.90
C CYS A 46 4.21 6.49 -6.05
N ASN A 47 3.31 6.58 -7.04
CA ASN A 47 3.03 5.49 -7.98
C ASN A 47 2.73 4.14 -7.28
N ILE A 48 2.04 4.19 -6.13
CA ILE A 48 1.64 3.02 -5.34
C ILE A 48 0.13 2.91 -5.31
N CYS A 49 -0.37 1.69 -5.48
CA CYS A 49 -1.75 1.30 -5.27
C CYS A 49 -1.84 0.48 -3.98
N PHE A 50 -2.49 1.03 -2.96
CA PHE A 50 -2.79 0.33 -1.72
C PHE A 50 -4.11 -0.42 -1.89
N ILE A 51 -4.09 -1.73 -1.67
CA ILE A 51 -5.21 -2.62 -1.88
C ILE A 51 -5.60 -3.20 -0.54
N LEU A 52 -6.87 -3.11 -0.20
CA LEU A 52 -7.41 -3.71 1.00
C LEU A 52 -7.41 -5.23 0.85
N LYS A 53 -6.91 -5.95 1.85
CA LYS A 53 -7.03 -7.41 1.90
C LYS A 53 -8.49 -7.82 2.13
N ASP A 54 -8.85 -9.03 1.70
CA ASP A 54 -10.21 -9.55 1.88
C ASP A 54 -10.56 -9.77 3.38
N ASP A 55 -9.54 -9.93 4.24
CA ASP A 55 -9.64 -10.10 5.70
C ASP A 55 -9.30 -8.82 6.50
N ALA A 56 -9.24 -7.68 5.83
CA ALA A 56 -8.89 -6.41 6.47
C ALA A 56 -9.94 -5.96 7.50
N ASP A 57 -9.47 -5.36 8.58
CA ASP A 57 -10.33 -4.76 9.60
C ASP A 57 -10.81 -3.38 9.14
N LEU A 58 -12.10 -3.29 8.85
CA LEU A 58 -12.74 -2.08 8.33
C LEU A 58 -13.00 -1.03 9.40
N ASP A 59 -13.11 -1.47 10.66
CA ASP A 59 -13.49 -0.64 11.80
C ASP A 59 -12.28 -0.21 12.63
N SER A 60 -11.09 -0.68 12.26
CA SER A 60 -9.83 -0.34 12.94
C SER A 60 -9.47 1.13 12.81
N GLU A 61 -9.08 1.73 13.95
CA GLU A 61 -8.39 3.02 13.98
C GLU A 61 -6.90 2.91 13.62
N MET A 62 -6.40 1.69 13.40
CA MET A 62 -5.00 1.44 13.03
C MET A 62 -4.69 2.07 11.68
N VAL A 63 -3.50 2.65 11.56
CA VAL A 63 -3.01 3.28 10.33
C VAL A 63 -1.83 2.49 9.79
N TYR A 64 -1.94 1.99 8.57
CA TYR A 64 -0.83 1.38 7.86
C TYR A 64 0.14 2.47 7.41
N PHE A 65 1.37 2.46 7.92
CA PHE A 65 2.38 3.45 7.57
C PHE A 65 3.37 2.87 6.54
N TYR A 66 3.36 3.41 5.33
CA TYR A 66 4.29 3.09 4.26
C TYR A 66 5.48 4.06 4.27
N ASP A 67 6.67 3.56 4.58
CA ASP A 67 7.95 4.25 4.40
C ASP A 67 8.70 3.61 3.22
N GLU A 68 8.97 4.39 2.19
CA GLU A 68 9.63 3.90 0.97
C GLU A 68 11.06 3.40 1.24
N ARG A 69 11.77 3.99 2.21
CA ARG A 69 13.14 3.58 2.56
C ARG A 69 13.14 2.20 3.21
N MET A 70 12.17 1.93 4.07
CA MET A 70 12.00 0.62 4.70
C MET A 70 11.57 -0.43 3.68
N SER A 71 10.64 -0.08 2.78
CA SER A 71 10.21 -1.01 1.73
C SER A 71 11.34 -1.39 0.76
N LYS A 72 12.22 -0.45 0.40
CA LYS A 72 13.41 -0.74 -0.43
C LYS A 72 14.44 -1.63 0.27
N LEU A 73 14.49 -1.60 1.61
CA LEU A 73 15.35 -2.50 2.39
C LEU A 73 14.78 -3.91 2.42
N GLU A 74 13.47 -4.05 2.68
CA GLU A 74 12.78 -5.35 2.67
C GLU A 74 12.84 -6.05 1.30
N GLU A 75 12.70 -5.30 0.21
CA GLU A 75 12.82 -5.84 -1.15
C GLU A 75 14.23 -6.39 -1.43
N LYS A 76 15.27 -5.70 -0.95
CA LYS A 76 16.65 -6.15 -1.09
C LYS A 76 16.91 -7.42 -0.28
N SER A 77 16.52 -7.46 0.99
CA SER A 77 16.68 -8.64 1.84
C SER A 77 15.93 -9.87 1.30
N ASN A 78 14.67 -9.71 0.84
CA ASN A 78 13.92 -10.81 0.23
C ASN A 78 14.52 -11.30 -1.09
N SER A 79 15.19 -10.42 -1.84
CA SER A 79 15.89 -10.81 -3.07
C SER A 79 17.19 -11.57 -2.81
N GLU A 80 17.82 -11.33 -1.66
CA GLU A 80 19.04 -12.01 -1.22
C GLU A 80 18.75 -13.38 -0.63
N GLU A 81 17.70 -13.53 0.19
CA GLU A 81 17.27 -14.84 0.73
C GLU A 81 16.83 -15.82 -0.37
N ARG A 82 16.28 -15.33 -1.48
CA ARG A 82 15.89 -16.16 -2.63
C ARG A 82 17.06 -16.63 -3.51
N ARG A 83 18.28 -16.18 -3.23
CA ARG A 83 19.50 -16.57 -3.97
C ARG A 83 20.33 -17.63 -3.26
N ILE A 84 19.90 -18.11 -2.09
CA ILE A 84 20.57 -19.12 -1.27
C ILE A 84 19.90 -20.48 -1.46
#